data_AF-A0A413IRN6-F1
#
_entry.id   AF-A0A413IRN6-F1
#
_cell.length_a   1.000
_cell.length_b   1.000
_cell.length_c   1.000
_cell.angle_alpha   90.00
_cell.angle_beta   90.00
_cell.angle_gamma   90.00
#
_symmetry.space_group_name_H-M   'P 1'
#
loop_
_entity.id
_entity.type
_entity.pdbx_description
1 polymer ?
#
loop_
_entity_poly.entity_id
_entity_poly.type
_entity_poly.pdbx_seq_one_letter_code
_entity_poly.pdbx_strand_id
1 'polypeptide(L)'
;MEKKRNCAWSCYWIAWRKMLMFTKLLRILLFVVYIFLSARGIAQERVVSEKEKSKVLQGWVYDKNHQVLPGVTVKVAGTSIGTSTNVKGWFRITLPMQRGTLEFSFIGFKKQLVNFTDKTDTLRIVLEEDLMELDEVTVSTGYYKVDKRHLTSSVTTLKMDDIMQPGVGTLDQMLEGRIPGMIFMQNSGQVGAVPKMKIRGTTTLLGSTAPLWVLDGVILTDPVNVDPASINDLDFVNLLGNAISGLNPEDIEKLDVLKDASATAIYGPKASNGVIVITTKKGKVGAPSVSYSLSGTFRQRPRYTDRSVDVMNSQERIDFSKEVVRKKQVIPDLSSYVGYEAAYND
;
A
#
# COMPACT_ATOMS: atom_id res chain seq x y z
N MET A 1 -43.02 -45.17 -31.00
CA MET A 1 -42.54 -43.88 -31.56
C MET A 1 -43.01 -42.73 -30.66
N GLU A 2 -42.51 -42.63 -29.43
CA GLU A 2 -43.11 -41.71 -28.42
C GLU A 2 -42.10 -40.83 -27.67
N LYS A 3 -40.80 -41.12 -27.78
CA LYS A 3 -39.74 -40.41 -27.04
C LYS A 3 -39.15 -39.18 -27.75
N LYS A 4 -39.48 -38.94 -29.03
CA LYS A 4 -38.96 -37.80 -29.81
C LYS A 4 -39.84 -36.54 -29.78
N ARG A 5 -41.08 -36.59 -29.28
CA ARG A 5 -41.99 -35.42 -29.25
C ARG A 5 -41.81 -34.52 -28.01
N ASN A 6 -41.27 -35.04 -26.90
CA ASN A 6 -41.17 -34.28 -25.65
C ASN A 6 -39.96 -33.33 -25.55
N CYS A 7 -38.96 -33.47 -26.42
CA CYS A 7 -37.77 -32.60 -26.40
C CYS A 7 -38.03 -31.24 -27.09
N ALA A 8 -38.91 -31.21 -28.09
CA ALA A 8 -39.25 -29.98 -28.82
C ALA A 8 -40.03 -28.96 -27.96
N TRP A 9 -40.84 -29.43 -27.01
CA TRP A 9 -41.67 -28.57 -26.17
C TRP A 9 -40.88 -27.87 -25.04
N SER A 10 -39.86 -28.52 -24.48
CA SER A 10 -38.99 -27.93 -23.44
C SER A 10 -38.10 -26.80 -24.00
N CYS A 11 -37.59 -26.99 -25.22
CA CYS A 11 -36.73 -26.00 -25.86
C CYS A 11 -37.51 -24.72 -26.27
N TYR A 12 -38.76 -24.88 -26.69
CA TYR A 12 -39.65 -23.75 -27.01
C TYR A 12 -40.02 -22.94 -25.77
N TRP A 13 -40.21 -23.59 -24.61
CA TRP A 13 -40.59 -22.92 -23.36
C TRP A 13 -39.47 -22.06 -22.76
N ILE A 14 -38.21 -22.51 -22.88
CA ILE A 14 -37.03 -21.75 -22.44
C ILE A 14 -36.76 -20.57 -23.39
N ALA A 15 -36.91 -20.77 -24.70
CA ALA A 15 -36.80 -19.70 -25.69
C ALA A 15 -37.87 -18.62 -25.47
N TRP A 16 -39.10 -19.02 -25.15
CA TRP A 16 -40.21 -18.09 -24.90
C TRP A 16 -40.03 -17.30 -23.59
N ARG A 17 -39.55 -17.92 -22.50
CA ARG A 17 -39.19 -17.18 -21.25
C ARG A 17 -38.04 -16.20 -21.46
N LYS A 18 -37.01 -16.56 -22.24
CA LYS A 18 -35.91 -15.64 -22.58
C LYS A 18 -36.39 -14.46 -23.43
N MET A 19 -37.28 -14.69 -24.38
CA MET A 19 -37.90 -13.64 -25.22
C MET A 19 -38.82 -12.70 -24.42
N LEU A 20 -39.57 -13.23 -23.45
CA LEU A 20 -40.39 -12.44 -22.51
C LEU A 20 -39.54 -11.61 -21.52
N MET A 21 -38.39 -12.12 -21.08
CA MET A 21 -37.45 -11.33 -20.27
C MET A 21 -36.76 -10.24 -21.10
N PHE A 22 -36.40 -10.53 -22.35
CA PHE A 22 -35.74 -9.57 -23.23
C PHE A 22 -36.66 -8.40 -23.59
N THR A 23 -37.95 -8.66 -23.83
CA THR A 23 -38.94 -7.60 -24.09
C THR A 23 -39.23 -6.73 -22.86
N LYS A 24 -39.18 -7.29 -21.65
CA LYS A 24 -39.27 -6.52 -20.40
C LYS A 24 -38.04 -5.65 -20.16
N LEU A 25 -36.83 -6.18 -20.37
CA LEU A 25 -35.57 -5.42 -20.28
C LEU A 25 -35.49 -4.29 -21.31
N LEU A 26 -35.91 -4.55 -22.55
CA LEU A 26 -35.95 -3.53 -23.62
C LEU A 26 -36.93 -2.40 -23.29
N ARG A 27 -38.10 -2.71 -22.70
CA ARG A 27 -39.07 -1.70 -22.26
C ARG A 27 -38.55 -0.84 -21.11
N ILE A 28 -37.85 -1.41 -20.14
CA ILE A 28 -37.22 -0.66 -19.05
C ILE A 28 -36.12 0.26 -19.60
N LEU A 29 -35.32 -0.23 -20.55
CA LEU A 29 -34.24 0.54 -21.16
C LEU A 29 -34.79 1.71 -22.01
N LEU A 30 -35.87 1.49 -22.76
CA LEU A 30 -36.57 2.56 -23.49
C LEU A 30 -37.22 3.58 -22.55
N PHE A 31 -37.71 3.17 -21.38
CA PHE A 31 -38.28 4.07 -20.38
C PHE A 31 -37.20 4.95 -19.71
N VAL A 32 -36.03 4.38 -19.41
CA VAL A 32 -34.87 5.13 -18.89
C VAL A 32 -34.34 6.13 -19.95
N VAL A 33 -34.29 5.74 -21.22
CA VAL A 33 -33.91 6.64 -22.32
C VAL A 33 -34.93 7.77 -22.50
N TYR A 34 -36.23 7.49 -22.37
CA TYR A 34 -37.28 8.52 -22.46
C TYR A 34 -37.19 9.56 -21.31
N ILE A 35 -36.88 9.13 -20.09
CA ILE A 35 -36.64 10.02 -18.95
C ILE A 35 -35.37 10.87 -19.16
N PHE A 36 -34.32 10.31 -19.76
CA PHE A 36 -33.12 11.07 -20.10
C PHE A 36 -33.32 12.06 -21.26
N LEU A 37 -34.24 11.78 -22.19
CA LEU A 37 -34.56 12.69 -23.30
C LEU A 37 -35.42 13.88 -22.85
N SER A 38 -36.35 13.68 -21.91
CA SER A 38 -37.15 14.78 -21.34
C SER A 38 -36.35 15.68 -20.41
N ALA A 39 -35.26 15.18 -19.80
CA ALA A 39 -34.35 15.97 -18.99
C ALA A 39 -33.42 16.90 -19.80
N ARG A 40 -33.31 16.73 -21.13
CA ARG A 40 -32.50 17.61 -22.00
C ARG A 40 -33.28 18.74 -22.69
N GLY A 41 -34.59 18.86 -22.42
CA GLY A 41 -35.47 19.80 -23.11
C GLY A 41 -35.66 21.18 -22.47
N ILE A 42 -35.06 21.47 -21.30
CA ILE A 42 -35.26 22.75 -20.59
C ILE A 42 -33.91 23.26 -20.09
N ALA A 43 -33.12 23.86 -20.96
CA ALA A 43 -32.06 24.81 -20.61
C ALA A 43 -31.44 25.39 -21.89
N GLN A 44 -32.17 26.29 -22.56
CA GLN A 44 -31.53 27.22 -23.49
C GLN A 44 -31.88 28.64 -23.05
N GLU A 45 -31.15 29.07 -22.02
CA GLU A 45 -31.11 30.46 -21.63
C GLU A 45 -30.40 31.25 -22.74
N ARG A 46 -31.09 32.28 -23.24
CA ARG A 46 -30.53 33.20 -24.24
C ARG A 46 -29.35 33.93 -23.59
N VAL A 47 -28.13 33.60 -24.00
CA VAL A 47 -26.96 34.42 -23.68
C VAL A 47 -27.07 35.71 -24.49
N VAL A 48 -27.62 36.74 -23.86
CA VAL A 48 -27.44 38.13 -24.28
C VAL A 48 -25.94 38.40 -24.19
N SER A 49 -25.31 38.68 -25.33
CA SER A 49 -23.94 39.17 -25.43
C SER A 49 -23.86 40.53 -24.73
N GLU A 50 -23.69 40.51 -23.41
CA GLU A 50 -23.26 41.67 -22.64
C GLU A 50 -21.83 41.99 -23.06
N LYS A 51 -21.56 43.23 -23.47
CA LYS A 51 -20.20 43.70 -23.78
C LYS A 51 -19.28 43.33 -22.61
N GLU A 52 -18.39 42.38 -22.81
CA GLU A 52 -17.38 42.01 -21.82
C GLU A 52 -16.58 43.27 -21.46
N LYS A 53 -16.82 43.78 -20.26
CA LYS A 53 -16.00 44.83 -19.66
C LYS A 53 -14.64 44.21 -19.35
N SER A 54 -13.72 44.33 -20.29
CA SER A 54 -12.33 43.95 -20.07
C SER A 54 -11.68 44.91 -19.07
N LYS A 55 -11.05 44.37 -18.04
CA LYS A 55 -10.31 45.13 -17.02
C LYS A 55 -8.82 44.92 -17.23
N VAL A 56 -8.05 46.00 -17.26
CA VAL A 56 -6.59 45.92 -17.29
C VAL A 56 -6.08 46.06 -15.87
N LEU A 57 -5.33 45.07 -15.39
CA LEU A 57 -4.68 45.10 -14.09
C LEU A 57 -3.18 45.17 -14.27
N GLN A 58 -2.54 46.03 -13.48
CA GLN A 58 -1.09 46.24 -13.49
C GLN A 58 -0.50 46.09 -12.10
N GLY A 59 0.76 45.70 -12.01
CA GLY A 59 1.38 45.52 -10.70
C GLY A 59 2.85 45.18 -10.76
N TRP A 60 3.43 45.02 -9.57
CA TRP A 60 4.82 44.67 -9.37
C TRP A 60 4.94 43.48 -8.43
N VAL A 61 5.88 42.60 -8.74
CA VAL A 61 6.22 41.43 -7.92
C VAL A 61 7.63 41.59 -7.36
N TYR A 62 7.74 41.40 -6.05
CA TYR A 62 8.97 41.52 -5.27
C TYR A 62 9.24 40.23 -4.50
N ASP A 63 10.49 40.04 -4.11
CA ASP A 63 10.92 39.09 -3.07
C ASP A 63 10.81 39.72 -1.66
N LYS A 64 10.91 38.90 -0.61
CA LYS A 64 11.01 39.29 0.79
C LYS A 64 12.13 40.32 1.05
N ASN A 65 13.21 40.28 0.28
CA ASN A 65 14.29 41.27 0.33
C ASN A 65 14.01 42.56 -0.46
N HIS A 66 12.76 42.77 -0.90
CA HIS A 66 12.32 43.89 -1.75
C HIS A 66 13.02 43.97 -3.12
N GLN A 67 13.65 42.89 -3.57
CA GLN A 67 14.21 42.79 -4.92
C GLN A 67 13.10 42.49 -5.93
N VAL A 68 13.19 43.05 -7.13
CA VAL A 68 12.20 42.81 -8.19
C VAL A 68 12.38 41.41 -8.77
N LEU A 69 11.27 40.70 -9.01
CA LEU A 69 11.30 39.34 -9.56
C LEU A 69 10.87 39.31 -11.04
N PRO A 70 11.82 39.15 -11.98
CA PRO A 70 11.50 38.97 -13.39
C PRO A 70 11.08 37.52 -13.72
N GLY A 71 10.19 37.34 -14.69
CA GLY A 71 9.78 36.02 -15.17
C GLY A 71 8.75 35.27 -14.31
N VAL A 72 8.11 35.94 -13.34
CA VAL A 72 7.01 35.38 -12.56
C VAL A 72 5.81 35.18 -13.47
N THR A 73 5.23 33.98 -13.45
CA THR A 73 4.01 33.67 -14.20
C THR A 73 2.79 34.14 -13.40
N VAL A 74 1.98 35.00 -14.02
CA VAL A 74 0.75 35.56 -13.46
C VAL A 74 -0.42 35.05 -14.28
N LYS A 75 -1.26 34.19 -13.71
CA LYS A 75 -2.42 33.61 -14.43
C LYS A 75 -3.70 33.78 -13.62
N VAL A 76 -4.84 33.84 -14.28
CA VAL A 76 -6.14 33.77 -13.59
C VAL A 76 -6.41 32.32 -13.23
N ALA A 77 -6.67 32.07 -11.94
CA ALA A 77 -6.92 30.72 -11.42
C ALA A 77 -8.03 30.02 -12.20
N GLY A 78 -7.75 28.82 -12.71
CA GLY A 78 -8.70 28.02 -13.49
C GLY A 78 -8.83 28.39 -14.97
N THR A 79 -8.07 29.37 -15.49
CA THR A 79 -8.08 29.72 -16.91
C THR A 79 -6.67 29.68 -17.53
N SER A 80 -6.59 29.71 -18.86
CA SER A 80 -5.31 29.85 -19.59
C SER A 80 -4.89 31.31 -19.81
N ILE A 81 -5.63 32.28 -19.26
CA ILE A 81 -5.32 33.69 -19.40
C ILE A 81 -4.23 34.05 -18.39
N GLY A 82 -3.06 34.42 -18.89
CA GLY A 82 -1.92 34.78 -18.07
C GLY A 82 -0.92 35.66 -18.81
N THR A 83 0.02 36.22 -18.05
CA THR A 83 1.14 37.03 -18.50
C THR A 83 2.36 36.71 -17.65
N SER A 84 3.53 37.23 -18.01
CA SER A 84 4.76 37.12 -17.22
C SER A 84 5.27 38.49 -16.80
N THR A 85 5.98 38.57 -15.67
CA THR A 85 6.63 39.82 -15.24
C THR A 85 7.86 40.13 -16.09
N ASN A 86 8.09 41.42 -16.38
CA ASN A 86 9.26 41.89 -17.12
C ASN A 86 10.52 42.01 -16.23
N VAL A 87 11.63 42.51 -16.80
CA VAL A 87 12.93 42.70 -16.10
C VAL A 87 12.81 43.57 -14.83
N LYS A 88 11.83 44.47 -14.75
CA LYS A 88 11.57 45.34 -13.59
C LYS A 88 10.53 44.75 -12.62
N GLY A 89 10.16 43.47 -12.78
CA GLY A 89 9.13 42.80 -11.98
C GLY A 89 7.71 43.31 -12.24
N TRP A 90 7.50 44.11 -13.29
CA TRP A 90 6.20 44.68 -13.63
C TRP A 90 5.41 43.76 -14.56
N PHE A 91 4.11 43.66 -14.34
CA PHE A 91 3.18 42.92 -15.21
C PHE A 91 1.96 43.76 -15.57
N ARG A 92 1.38 43.45 -16.72
CA ARG A 92 0.09 43.95 -17.19
C ARG A 92 -0.71 42.80 -17.78
N ILE A 93 -1.93 42.63 -17.29
CA ILE A 93 -2.84 41.57 -17.74
C ILE A 93 -4.21 42.18 -18.05
N THR A 94 -4.78 41.78 -19.19
CA THR A 94 -6.16 42.12 -19.55
C THR A 94 -7.06 40.96 -19.17
N LEU A 95 -8.02 41.23 -18.29
CA LEU A 95 -8.91 40.26 -17.67
C LEU A 95 -10.31 40.43 -18.27
N PRO A 96 -10.96 39.37 -18.75
CA PRO A 96 -12.34 39.44 -19.25
C PRO A 96 -13.38 39.52 -18.11
N MET A 97 -12.94 39.53 -16.85
CA MET A 97 -13.77 39.48 -15.65
C MET A 97 -13.38 40.59 -14.67
N GLN A 98 -14.34 41.07 -13.87
CA GLN A 98 -14.13 42.14 -12.89
C GLN A 98 -13.73 41.63 -11.49
N ARG A 99 -13.90 40.34 -11.22
CA ARG A 99 -13.55 39.69 -9.95
C ARG A 99 -13.01 38.29 -10.22
N GLY A 100 -12.01 37.89 -9.45
CA GLY A 100 -11.39 36.57 -9.57
C GLY A 100 -10.14 36.47 -8.71
N THR A 101 -9.39 35.40 -8.93
CA THR A 101 -8.13 35.13 -8.23
C THR A 101 -7.00 35.03 -9.25
N LEU A 102 -5.91 35.75 -8.99
CA LEU A 102 -4.66 35.61 -9.74
C LEU A 102 -3.73 34.66 -8.98
N GLU A 103 -3.17 33.70 -9.68
CA GLU A 103 -2.13 32.80 -9.21
C GLU A 103 -0.77 33.29 -9.72
N PHE A 104 0.15 33.51 -8.78
CA PHE A 104 1.52 33.88 -9.03
C PHE A 104 2.40 32.66 -8.75
N SER A 105 3.16 32.24 -9.76
CA SER A 105 4.07 31.11 -9.65
C SER A 105 5.42 31.45 -10.25
N PHE A 106 6.48 31.12 -9.52
CA PHE A 106 7.86 31.22 -9.99
C PHE A 106 8.67 30.05 -9.43
N ILE A 107 9.70 29.62 -10.16
CA ILE A 107 10.51 28.47 -9.76
C ILE A 107 11.26 28.82 -8.48
N GLY A 108 11.13 27.98 -7.43
CA GLY A 108 11.72 28.23 -6.12
C GLY A 108 10.91 29.16 -5.21
N PHE A 109 9.67 29.49 -5.56
CA PHE A 109 8.77 30.35 -4.77
C PHE A 109 7.40 29.71 -4.56
N LYS A 110 6.77 30.02 -3.42
CA LYS A 110 5.46 29.47 -3.07
C LYS A 110 4.42 30.08 -3.99
N LYS A 111 3.51 29.23 -4.49
CA LYS A 111 2.37 29.70 -5.28
C LYS A 111 1.48 30.58 -4.41
N GLN A 112 1.31 31.83 -4.81
CA GLN A 112 0.48 32.79 -4.08
C GLN A 112 -0.80 33.10 -4.86
N LEU A 113 -1.93 33.01 -4.17
CA LEU A 113 -3.25 33.33 -4.71
C LEU A 113 -3.69 34.69 -4.17
N VAL A 114 -3.96 35.64 -5.07
CA VAL A 114 -4.39 36.99 -4.71
C VAL A 114 -5.71 37.31 -5.39
N ASN A 115 -6.72 37.65 -4.59
CA ASN A 115 -8.04 38.03 -5.09
C ASN A 115 -8.01 39.47 -5.61
N PHE A 116 -8.59 39.71 -6.78
CA PHE A 116 -8.78 41.05 -7.34
C PHE A 116 -10.27 41.36 -7.45
N THR A 117 -10.61 42.64 -7.25
CA THR A 117 -11.98 43.16 -7.35
C THR A 117 -12.02 44.34 -8.32
N ASP A 118 -13.21 44.82 -8.65
CA ASP A 118 -13.43 45.95 -9.55
C ASP A 118 -12.72 47.26 -9.12
N LYS A 119 -12.41 47.42 -7.82
CA LYS A 119 -11.67 48.58 -7.28
C LYS A 119 -10.14 48.44 -7.32
N THR A 120 -9.61 47.28 -7.70
CA THR A 120 -8.17 46.99 -7.62
C THR A 120 -7.49 47.26 -8.96
N ASP A 121 -6.82 48.41 -9.10
CA ASP A 121 -6.15 48.79 -10.36
C ASP A 121 -4.64 48.51 -10.33
N THR A 122 -4.04 48.55 -9.14
CA THR A 122 -2.62 48.25 -8.92
C THR A 122 -2.46 47.17 -7.85
N LEU A 123 -1.55 46.22 -8.09
CA LEU A 123 -1.17 45.18 -7.13
C LEU A 123 0.33 45.26 -6.82
N ARG A 124 0.67 45.12 -5.55
CA ARG A 124 2.04 44.93 -5.08
C ARG A 124 2.10 43.60 -4.34
N ILE A 125 2.87 42.67 -4.87
CA ILE A 125 2.92 41.29 -4.37
C ILE A 125 4.34 40.97 -3.95
N VAL A 126 4.47 40.33 -2.79
CA VAL A 126 5.73 39.83 -2.27
C VAL A 126 5.61 38.31 -2.26
N LEU A 127 6.39 37.65 -3.12
CA LEU A 127 6.45 36.19 -3.14
C LEU A 127 7.41 35.72 -2.04
N GLU A 128 7.02 34.64 -1.38
CA GLU A 128 7.86 33.94 -0.42
C GLU A 128 8.62 32.83 -1.12
N GLU A 129 9.93 32.73 -0.84
CA GLU A 129 10.74 31.61 -1.31
C GLU A 129 10.15 30.29 -0.81
N ASP A 130 10.00 29.34 -1.73
CA ASP A 130 9.73 27.95 -1.41
C ASP A 130 11.07 27.28 -1.27
N LEU A 131 11.63 27.38 -0.05
CA LEU A 131 12.65 26.44 0.38
C LEU A 131 11.97 25.07 0.30
N MET A 132 12.16 24.39 -0.83
CA MET A 132 11.83 22.98 -0.96
C MET A 132 12.67 22.27 0.09
N GLU A 133 12.14 22.14 1.31
CA GLU A 133 12.43 21.00 2.14
C GLU A 133 12.04 19.81 1.26
N LEU A 134 13.04 19.21 0.60
CA LEU A 134 12.95 17.83 0.21
C LEU A 134 12.34 17.11 1.42
N ASP A 135 11.28 16.32 1.20
CA ASP A 135 10.77 15.37 2.20
C ASP A 135 11.94 14.41 2.53
N GLU A 136 12.87 14.88 3.33
CA GLU A 136 14.05 14.15 3.72
C GLU A 136 13.53 13.06 4.62
N VAL A 137 13.82 11.81 4.24
CA VAL A 137 13.39 10.65 5.00
C VAL A 137 14.15 10.70 6.31
N THR A 138 13.56 11.37 7.29
CA THR A 138 14.05 11.40 8.67
C THR A 138 14.02 9.97 9.18
N VAL A 139 15.14 9.48 9.68
CA VAL A 139 15.20 8.18 10.33
C VAL A 139 14.65 8.37 11.74
N SER A 140 13.60 7.65 12.10
CA SER A 140 13.08 7.67 13.47
C SER A 140 13.82 6.61 14.28
N THR A 141 14.72 7.03 15.17
CA THR A 141 15.31 6.13 16.17
C THR A 141 14.42 6.01 17.41
N GLY A 142 13.10 6.24 17.25
CA GLY A 142 12.07 6.26 18.30
C GLY A 142 11.96 7.54 19.10
N TYR A 143 13.08 8.18 19.43
CA TYR A 143 13.09 9.39 20.27
C TYR A 143 13.58 10.64 19.54
N TYR A 144 14.44 10.48 18.53
CA TYR A 144 14.97 11.57 17.73
C TYR A 144 14.75 11.29 16.24
N LYS A 145 14.47 12.35 15.50
CA LYS A 145 14.47 12.34 14.04
C LYS A 145 15.83 12.86 13.60
N VAL A 146 16.61 12.00 12.96
CA VAL A 146 17.94 12.38 12.43
C VAL A 146 17.93 12.18 10.92
N ASP A 147 18.52 13.12 10.20
CA ASP A 147 18.63 13.01 8.75
C ASP A 147 19.50 11.82 8.38
N LYS A 148 19.06 11.07 7.36
CA LYS A 148 19.78 9.89 6.86
C LYS A 148 21.25 10.19 6.53
N ARG A 149 21.55 11.42 6.11
CA ARG A 149 22.90 11.88 5.75
C ARG A 149 23.82 12.09 6.95
N HIS A 150 23.25 12.40 8.11
CA HIS A 150 23.98 12.63 9.36
C HIS A 150 24.06 11.38 10.25
N LEU A 151 23.43 10.28 9.83
CA LEU A 151 23.44 9.04 10.57
C LEU A 151 24.73 8.25 10.29
N THR A 152 25.51 8.00 11.34
CA THR A 152 26.74 7.20 11.29
C THR A 152 26.50 5.69 11.50
N SER A 153 25.24 5.29 11.73
CA SER A 153 24.85 3.91 12.05
C SER A 153 24.12 3.24 10.88
N SER A 154 24.16 1.91 10.81
CA SER A 154 23.42 1.13 9.82
C SER A 154 21.94 1.05 10.17
N VAL A 155 21.15 1.85 9.47
CA VAL A 155 19.69 1.82 9.52
C VAL A 155 19.12 1.63 8.12
N THR A 156 18.12 0.79 8.01
CA THR A 156 17.35 0.59 6.78
C THR A 156 15.94 1.11 6.98
N THR A 157 15.62 2.21 6.29
CA THR A 157 14.29 2.78 6.26
C THR A 157 13.51 2.25 5.07
N LEU A 158 12.29 1.79 5.32
CA LEU A 158 11.32 1.34 4.33
C LEU A 158 10.06 2.19 4.46
N LYS A 159 9.62 2.82 3.38
CA LYS A 159 8.30 3.47 3.34
C LYS A 159 7.24 2.40 3.14
N MET A 160 6.10 2.55 3.83
CA MET A 160 5.04 1.56 3.76
C MET A 160 4.51 1.39 2.33
N ASP A 161 4.40 2.49 1.59
CA ASP A 161 3.94 2.51 0.19
C ASP A 161 4.83 1.67 -0.76
N ASP A 162 6.13 1.52 -0.46
CA ASP A 162 7.09 0.79 -1.31
C ASP A 162 7.07 -0.73 -1.06
N ILE A 163 6.63 -1.14 0.14
CA ILE A 163 6.59 -2.54 0.58
C ILE A 163 5.17 -3.10 0.59
N MET A 164 4.15 -2.28 0.32
CA MET A 164 2.76 -2.68 0.33
C MET A 164 2.45 -3.65 -0.80
N GLN A 165 2.37 -4.95 -0.47
CA GLN A 165 2.04 -6.00 -1.42
C GLN A 165 0.59 -6.49 -1.26
N PRO A 166 -0.23 -6.46 -2.32
CA PRO A 166 -1.58 -7.01 -2.27
C PRO A 166 -1.59 -8.49 -1.87
N GLY A 167 -2.40 -8.84 -0.88
CA GLY A 167 -2.59 -10.24 -0.43
C GLY A 167 -1.66 -10.72 0.69
N VAL A 168 -0.70 -9.89 1.11
CA VAL A 168 0.11 -10.11 2.33
C VAL A 168 -0.61 -9.44 3.50
N GLY A 169 -0.95 -10.22 4.53
CA GLY A 169 -1.81 -9.75 5.63
C GLY A 169 -1.08 -9.31 6.89
N THR A 170 0.24 -9.48 6.95
CA THR A 170 1.05 -9.19 8.15
C THR A 170 2.29 -8.40 7.78
N LEU A 171 2.66 -7.44 8.63
CA LEU A 171 3.81 -6.58 8.45
C LEU A 171 5.12 -7.38 8.29
N ASP A 172 5.28 -8.44 9.08
CA ASP A 172 6.47 -9.28 9.11
C ASP A 172 6.77 -9.90 7.74
N GLN A 173 5.74 -10.41 7.06
CA GLN A 173 5.85 -10.98 5.71
C GLN A 173 6.22 -9.92 4.67
N MET A 174 5.80 -8.67 4.84
CA MET A 174 6.09 -7.58 3.89
C MET A 174 7.56 -7.13 3.96
N LEU A 175 8.22 -7.40 5.08
CA LEU A 175 9.64 -7.12 5.27
C LEU A 175 10.55 -8.20 4.64
N GLU A 176 9.99 -9.34 4.23
CA GLU A 176 10.73 -10.44 3.62
C GLU A 176 11.48 -9.97 2.36
N GLY A 177 12.79 -10.19 2.32
CA GLY A 177 13.64 -9.79 1.20
C GLY A 177 13.84 -8.28 1.03
N ARG A 178 13.21 -7.42 1.84
CA ARG A 178 13.35 -5.96 1.78
C ARG A 178 14.51 -5.43 2.61
N ILE A 179 14.94 -6.17 3.62
CA ILE A 179 16.00 -5.76 4.55
C ILE A 179 17.25 -6.62 4.31
N PRO A 180 18.38 -6.04 3.88
CA PRO A 180 19.60 -6.81 3.67
C PRO A 180 20.17 -7.30 5.01
N GLY A 181 20.59 -8.56 5.05
CA GLY A 181 21.12 -9.20 6.26
C GLY A 181 20.05 -9.59 7.29
N MET A 182 18.77 -9.52 6.94
CA MET A 182 17.69 -10.10 7.72
C MET A 182 17.35 -11.49 7.17
N ILE A 183 17.28 -12.47 8.06
CA ILE A 183 16.83 -13.83 7.77
C ILE A 183 15.38 -13.94 8.21
N PHE A 184 14.54 -14.40 7.29
CA PHE A 184 13.13 -14.65 7.50
C PHE A 184 12.86 -16.15 7.32
N MET A 185 12.29 -16.79 8.34
CA MET A 185 11.96 -18.22 8.31
C MET A 185 10.48 -18.42 8.62
N GLN A 186 9.71 -18.80 7.60
CA GLN A 186 8.32 -19.20 7.76
C GLN A 186 8.25 -20.71 8.02
N ASN A 187 7.94 -21.10 9.26
CA ASN A 187 7.87 -22.52 9.64
C ASN A 187 6.49 -23.14 9.41
N SER A 188 5.46 -22.34 9.10
CA SER A 188 4.09 -22.81 8.92
C SER A 188 3.36 -22.05 7.81
N GLY A 189 2.55 -22.75 7.03
CA GLY A 189 1.64 -22.15 6.04
C GLY A 189 0.33 -21.62 6.63
N GLN A 190 0.16 -21.70 7.95
CA GLN A 190 -1.04 -21.25 8.64
C GLN A 190 -1.18 -19.73 8.58
N VAL A 191 -2.42 -19.25 8.37
CA VAL A 191 -2.74 -17.82 8.37
C VAL A 191 -2.58 -17.28 9.79
N GLY A 192 -1.82 -16.20 9.94
CA GLY A 192 -1.51 -15.61 11.24
C GLY A 192 -0.36 -16.30 11.98
N ALA A 193 0.28 -17.31 11.38
CA ALA A 193 1.51 -17.88 11.94
C ALA A 193 2.65 -16.87 11.86
N VAL A 194 3.35 -16.75 12.98
CA VAL A 194 4.47 -15.82 13.15
C VAL A 194 5.72 -16.37 12.45
N PRO A 195 6.37 -15.59 11.58
CA PRO A 195 7.68 -15.93 11.04
C PRO A 195 8.79 -15.72 12.08
N LYS A 196 9.78 -16.61 12.10
CA LYS A 196 11.01 -16.39 12.87
C LYS A 196 11.91 -15.42 12.10
N MET A 197 12.19 -14.25 12.69
CA MET A 197 13.04 -13.22 12.11
C MET A 197 14.37 -13.08 12.89
N LYS A 198 15.47 -12.90 12.16
CA LYS A 198 16.79 -12.64 12.73
C LYS A 198 17.51 -11.55 11.94
N ILE A 199 18.06 -10.56 12.61
CA ILE A 199 18.88 -9.51 11.99
C ILE A 199 20.35 -9.84 12.24
N ARG A 200 21.16 -9.95 11.18
CA ARG A 200 22.59 -10.28 11.24
C ARG A 200 22.93 -11.68 11.78
N GLY A 201 22.02 -12.64 11.60
CA GLY A 201 22.25 -14.05 11.98
C GLY A 201 22.03 -14.32 13.46
N THR A 202 22.59 -15.43 13.94
CA THR A 202 22.36 -15.91 15.31
C THR A 202 23.51 -15.47 16.21
N THR A 203 23.24 -14.61 17.18
CA THR A 203 24.24 -14.00 18.09
C THR A 203 24.29 -14.68 19.47
N THR A 204 23.33 -15.55 19.79
CA THR A 204 23.19 -16.19 21.10
C THR A 204 23.01 -17.69 20.96
N LEU A 205 23.65 -18.45 21.86
CA LEU A 205 23.51 -19.92 21.95
C LEU A 205 22.34 -20.34 22.86
N LEU A 206 21.95 -19.49 23.82
CA LEU A 206 21.02 -19.80 24.92
C LEU A 206 20.04 -18.65 25.22
N GLY A 207 19.45 -18.01 24.19
CA GLY A 207 18.50 -16.92 24.38
C GLY A 207 17.64 -16.63 23.16
N SER A 208 16.67 -15.73 23.29
CA SER A 208 15.85 -15.28 22.15
C SER A 208 16.72 -14.49 21.17
N THR A 209 16.55 -14.78 19.88
CA THR A 209 17.27 -14.16 18.76
C THR A 209 16.37 -13.22 17.95
N ALA A 210 15.13 -13.02 18.38
CA ALA A 210 14.18 -12.16 17.69
C ALA A 210 14.56 -10.68 17.89
N PRO A 211 14.35 -9.82 16.86
CA PRO A 211 14.53 -8.38 17.00
C PRO A 211 13.46 -7.77 17.91
N LEU A 212 13.77 -6.62 18.51
CA LEU A 212 12.83 -5.87 19.32
C LEU A 212 11.91 -5.02 18.43
N TRP A 213 10.63 -4.99 18.75
CA TRP A 213 9.65 -4.18 18.04
C TRP A 213 9.29 -2.93 18.83
N VAL A 214 9.24 -1.80 18.16
CA VAL A 214 8.94 -0.50 18.77
C VAL A 214 7.86 0.19 17.94
N LEU A 215 6.74 0.53 18.54
CA LEU A 215 5.65 1.27 17.91
C LEU A 215 5.62 2.69 18.46
N ASP A 216 5.88 3.68 17.62
CA ASP A 216 5.86 5.11 18.00
C ASP A 216 6.66 5.44 19.28
N GLY A 217 7.77 4.73 19.50
CA GLY A 217 8.64 4.88 20.68
C GLY A 217 8.30 3.97 21.86
N VAL A 218 7.21 3.20 21.81
CA VAL A 218 6.84 2.21 22.83
C VAL A 218 7.31 0.82 22.41
N ILE A 219 8.04 0.13 23.28
CA ILE A 219 8.49 -1.23 23.03
C ILE A 219 7.28 -2.18 23.11
N LEU A 220 7.03 -2.91 22.02
CA LEU A 220 6.07 -4.00 21.99
C LEU A 220 6.74 -5.24 22.57
N THR A 221 6.28 -5.69 23.72
CA THR A 221 6.70 -6.97 24.31
C THR A 221 5.69 -8.04 23.98
N ASP A 222 6.18 -9.17 23.46
CA ASP A 222 5.34 -10.35 23.29
C ASP A 222 4.84 -10.81 24.67
N PRO A 223 3.54 -11.12 24.83
CA PRO A 223 2.95 -11.41 26.14
C PRO A 223 3.40 -12.74 26.75
N VAL A 224 4.25 -13.53 26.08
CA VAL A 224 4.64 -14.88 26.53
C VAL A 224 6.16 -15.02 26.65
N ASN A 225 6.66 -15.19 27.87
CA ASN A 225 8.02 -15.69 28.12
C ASN A 225 8.05 -17.16 27.73
N VAL A 226 8.64 -17.50 26.59
CA VAL A 226 8.84 -18.90 26.19
C VAL A 226 10.22 -19.36 26.65
N ASP A 227 10.26 -20.50 27.34
CA ASP A 227 11.49 -21.17 27.77
C ASP A 227 12.37 -21.50 26.53
N PRO A 228 13.68 -21.20 26.53
CA PRO A 228 14.61 -21.57 25.46
C PRO A 228 14.54 -23.03 24.98
N ALA A 229 14.11 -23.96 25.85
CA ALA A 229 13.92 -25.37 25.48
C ALA A 229 12.77 -25.60 24.48
N SER A 230 11.73 -24.75 24.49
CA SER A 230 10.56 -24.84 23.61
C SER A 230 10.78 -24.21 22.23
N ILE A 231 11.91 -23.53 22.01
CA ILE A 231 12.23 -22.85 20.73
C ILE A 231 12.49 -23.85 19.59
N ASN A 232 12.90 -25.08 19.93
CA ASN A 232 13.11 -26.18 18.97
C ASN A 232 11.83 -26.99 18.69
N ASP A 233 10.76 -26.76 19.43
CA ASP A 233 9.50 -27.45 19.20
C ASP A 233 8.68 -26.70 18.13
N LEU A 234 8.35 -27.41 17.05
CA LEU A 234 7.67 -26.85 15.87
C LEU A 234 6.19 -26.53 16.17
N ASP A 235 5.63 -27.09 17.24
CA ASP A 235 4.18 -27.17 17.44
C ASP A 235 3.58 -25.96 18.19
N PHE A 236 4.29 -25.32 19.14
CA PHE A 236 3.66 -24.33 20.03
C PHE A 236 4.05 -22.86 19.80
N VAL A 237 5.26 -22.56 19.30
CA VAL A 237 5.76 -21.18 19.24
C VAL A 237 5.19 -20.38 18.06
N ASN A 238 4.67 -21.03 17.02
CA ASN A 238 4.10 -20.33 15.86
C ASN A 238 2.58 -20.05 15.99
N LEU A 239 1.93 -20.50 17.07
CA LEU A 239 0.46 -20.44 17.25
C LEU A 239 -0.03 -19.32 18.16
N LEU A 240 0.81 -18.78 19.05
CA LEU A 240 0.42 -17.74 20.01
C LEU A 240 0.97 -16.39 19.56
N GLY A 241 0.05 -15.43 19.39
CA GLY A 241 0.21 -14.27 18.54
C GLY A 241 1.35 -13.33 18.91
N ASN A 242 2.05 -12.86 17.87
CA ASN A 242 2.97 -11.73 17.94
C ASN A 242 2.24 -10.48 18.43
N ALA A 243 2.94 -9.64 19.20
CA ALA A 243 2.56 -8.26 19.48
C ALA A 243 2.26 -7.39 18.22
N ILE A 244 2.56 -7.89 17.01
CA ILE A 244 2.43 -7.21 15.71
C ILE A 244 1.26 -7.73 14.88
N SER A 245 0.72 -8.92 15.17
CA SER A 245 -0.37 -9.50 14.36
C SER A 245 -1.68 -8.69 14.43
N GLY A 246 -1.75 -7.71 15.35
CA GLY A 246 -2.86 -6.76 15.45
C GLY A 246 -2.63 -5.40 14.77
N LEU A 247 -1.45 -5.14 14.18
CA LEU A 247 -1.18 -3.87 13.50
C LEU A 247 -1.63 -3.94 12.04
N ASN A 248 -2.50 -3.02 11.64
CA ASN A 248 -2.90 -2.87 10.25
C ASN A 248 -1.76 -2.19 9.47
N PRO A 249 -1.24 -2.80 8.39
CA PRO A 249 -0.23 -2.18 7.54
C PRO A 249 -0.66 -0.83 6.96
N GLU A 250 -1.97 -0.59 6.77
CA GLU A 250 -2.46 0.67 6.22
C GLU A 250 -2.26 1.87 7.15
N ASP A 251 -2.14 1.63 8.46
CA ASP A 251 -1.94 2.68 9.47
C ASP A 251 -0.45 3.03 9.66
N ILE A 252 0.45 2.30 8.99
CA ILE A 252 1.91 2.47 9.12
C ILE A 252 2.41 3.44 8.04
N GLU A 253 3.22 4.43 8.43
CA GLU A 253 3.86 5.37 7.51
C GLU A 253 5.19 4.81 7.00
N LYS A 254 6.04 4.35 7.91
CA LYS A 254 7.38 3.83 7.61
C LYS A 254 7.88 2.88 8.69
N LEU A 255 8.87 2.09 8.30
CA LEU A 255 9.58 1.12 9.13
C LEU A 255 11.07 1.44 9.11
N ASP A 256 11.66 1.63 10.27
CA ASP A 256 13.09 1.91 10.45
C ASP A 256 13.74 0.73 11.17
N VAL A 257 14.62 0.01 10.47
CA VAL A 257 15.30 -1.17 11.00
C VAL A 257 16.73 -0.82 11.41
N LEU A 258 16.95 -0.80 12.73
CA LEU A 258 18.23 -0.51 13.37
C LEU A 258 19.04 -1.80 13.50
N LYS A 259 20.17 -1.87 12.79
CA LYS A 259 20.99 -3.10 12.71
C LYS A 259 22.26 -3.05 13.56
N ASP A 260 22.75 -1.86 13.87
CA ASP A 260 23.98 -1.64 14.62
C ASP A 260 23.73 -1.39 16.10
N ALA A 261 24.69 -1.83 16.92
CA ALA A 261 24.71 -1.61 18.36
C ALA A 261 24.63 -0.11 18.73
N SER A 262 25.20 0.79 17.92
CA SER A 262 25.13 2.23 18.14
C SER A 262 23.72 2.80 17.97
N ALA A 263 22.95 2.29 17.00
CA ALA A 263 21.57 2.70 16.78
C ALA A 263 20.61 2.05 17.79
N THR A 264 20.89 0.82 18.20
CA THR A 264 20.03 0.07 19.11
C THR A 264 20.27 0.36 20.58
N ALA A 265 21.41 0.97 20.95
CA ALA A 265 21.79 1.32 22.32
C ALA A 265 20.70 2.10 23.08
N ILE A 266 19.90 2.88 22.37
CA ILE A 266 18.80 3.68 22.94
C ILE A 266 17.74 2.78 23.61
N TYR A 267 17.54 1.55 23.12
CA TYR A 267 16.53 0.61 23.60
C TYR A 267 17.08 -0.44 24.60
N GLY A 268 18.35 -0.31 25.00
CA GLY A 268 18.97 -1.13 26.05
C GLY A 268 19.36 -2.55 25.62
N PRO A 269 19.66 -3.44 26.58
CA PRO A 269 20.28 -4.75 26.30
C PRO A 269 19.42 -5.71 25.44
N LYS A 270 18.10 -5.56 25.50
CA LYS A 270 17.14 -6.35 24.68
C LYS A 270 17.20 -6.01 23.19
N ALA A 271 17.84 -4.90 22.84
CA ALA A 271 18.01 -4.41 21.49
C ALA A 271 19.28 -4.96 20.78
N SER A 272 20.00 -5.88 21.44
CA SER A 272 21.22 -6.51 20.92
C SER A 272 21.01 -7.30 19.63
N ASN A 273 19.80 -7.81 19.38
CA ASN A 273 19.40 -8.54 18.18
C ASN A 273 18.85 -7.64 17.05
N GLY A 274 18.95 -6.33 17.19
CA GLY A 274 18.34 -5.35 16.28
C GLY A 274 16.98 -4.84 16.76
N VAL A 275 16.58 -3.69 16.23
CA VAL A 275 15.30 -3.05 16.57
C VAL A 275 14.56 -2.69 15.28
N ILE A 276 13.27 -2.96 15.23
CA ILE A 276 12.37 -2.53 14.17
C ILE A 276 11.43 -1.48 14.75
N VAL A 277 11.60 -0.25 14.29
CA VAL A 277 10.79 0.90 14.71
C VAL A 277 9.69 1.12 13.68
N ILE A 278 8.46 1.08 14.13
CA ILE A 278 7.24 1.34 13.37
C ILE A 278 6.80 2.77 13.68
N THR A 279 6.61 3.58 12.64
CA THR A 279 5.99 4.90 12.75
C THR A 279 4.60 4.87 12.13
N THR A 280 3.58 5.26 12.88
CA THR A 280 2.19 5.33 12.38
C THR A 280 1.91 6.62 11.62
N LYS A 281 0.95 6.56 10.69
CA LYS A 281 0.47 7.73 9.93
C LYS A 281 -0.18 8.73 10.88
N LYS A 282 0.22 10.00 10.79
CA LYS A 282 -0.36 11.10 11.56
C LYS A 282 -1.22 12.00 10.68
N GLY A 283 -2.22 12.64 11.28
CA GLY A 283 -3.07 13.61 10.58
C GLY A 283 -2.25 14.77 10.03
N LYS A 284 -2.47 15.13 8.75
CA LYS A 284 -1.84 16.27 8.09
C LYS A 284 -2.78 17.48 8.13
N VAL A 285 -2.21 18.68 8.31
CA VAL A 285 -2.98 19.93 8.23
C VAL A 285 -3.34 20.19 6.77
N GLY A 286 -4.63 20.31 6.46
CA GLY A 286 -5.12 20.52 5.10
C GLY A 286 -6.56 20.07 4.89
N ALA A 287 -6.98 19.99 3.63
CA ALA A 287 -8.28 19.46 3.28
C ALA A 287 -8.38 17.96 3.64
N PRO A 288 -9.54 17.49 4.13
CA PRO A 288 -9.73 16.09 4.47
C PRO A 288 -9.55 15.21 3.23
N SER A 289 -8.71 14.18 3.34
CA SER A 289 -8.53 13.15 2.34
C SER A 289 -9.08 11.84 2.89
N VAL A 290 -9.93 11.17 2.12
CA VAL A 290 -10.53 9.88 2.49
C VAL A 290 -10.12 8.86 1.44
N SER A 291 -9.38 7.84 1.87
CA SER A 291 -9.03 6.67 1.06
C SER A 291 -9.86 5.47 1.51
N TYR A 292 -10.43 4.73 0.56
CA TYR A 292 -11.14 3.48 0.81
C TYR A 292 -10.49 2.36 0.02
N SER A 293 -10.07 1.29 0.70
CA SER A 293 -9.48 0.09 0.12
C SER A 293 -10.43 -1.09 0.33
N LEU A 294 -10.52 -1.96 -0.69
CA LEU A 294 -11.23 -3.23 -0.59
C LEU A 294 -10.34 -4.33 -1.18
N SER A 295 -9.97 -5.29 -0.36
CA SER A 295 -9.17 -6.46 -0.77
C SER A 295 -9.92 -7.75 -0.52
N GLY A 296 -9.92 -8.65 -1.50
CA GLY A 296 -10.46 -10.01 -1.38
C GLY A 296 -9.42 -11.01 -1.84
N THR A 297 -9.19 -12.05 -1.04
CA THR A 297 -8.26 -13.13 -1.40
C THR A 297 -9.02 -14.45 -1.53
N PHE A 298 -8.82 -15.15 -2.64
CA PHE A 298 -9.32 -16.52 -2.82
C PHE A 298 -8.13 -17.48 -2.79
N ARG A 299 -8.09 -18.38 -1.79
CA ARG A 299 -7.05 -19.40 -1.65
C ARG A 299 -7.68 -20.78 -1.80
N GLN A 300 -7.18 -21.57 -2.75
CA GLN A 300 -7.58 -22.97 -2.87
C GLN A 300 -6.81 -23.82 -1.88
N ARG A 301 -7.50 -24.73 -1.20
CA ARG A 301 -6.85 -25.69 -0.30
C ARG A 301 -5.99 -26.66 -1.13
N PRO A 302 -4.70 -26.83 -0.83
CA PRO A 302 -3.88 -27.87 -1.44
C PRO A 302 -4.49 -29.25 -1.16
N ARG A 303 -4.54 -30.12 -2.18
CA ARG A 303 -4.99 -31.51 -2.05
C ARG A 303 -3.82 -32.43 -2.35
N TYR A 304 -3.78 -33.58 -1.69
CA TYR A 304 -2.80 -34.64 -2.00
C TYR A 304 -2.94 -35.22 -3.42
N THR A 305 -4.00 -34.87 -4.14
CA THR A 305 -4.21 -35.22 -5.55
C THR A 305 -3.70 -34.16 -6.51
N ASP A 306 -3.09 -33.08 -6.00
CA ASP A 306 -2.51 -32.03 -6.83
C ASP A 306 -1.21 -32.54 -7.48
N ARG A 307 -0.94 -32.15 -8.72
CA ARG A 307 0.25 -32.61 -9.49
C ARG A 307 1.58 -32.20 -8.86
N SER A 308 1.54 -31.31 -7.88
CA SER A 308 2.69 -30.83 -7.12
C SER A 308 3.12 -31.77 -6.00
N VAL A 309 2.28 -32.75 -5.64
CA VAL A 309 2.55 -33.74 -4.60
C VAL A 309 2.57 -35.12 -5.23
N ASP A 310 3.78 -35.59 -5.55
CA ASP A 310 3.99 -36.94 -6.05
C ASP A 310 3.78 -37.96 -4.93
N VAL A 311 2.56 -38.45 -4.81
CA VAL A 311 2.22 -39.57 -3.93
C VAL A 311 2.18 -40.87 -4.73
N MET A 312 2.72 -41.93 -4.15
CA MET A 312 2.56 -43.28 -4.70
C MET A 312 1.11 -43.72 -4.58
N ASN A 313 0.54 -44.25 -5.65
CA ASN A 313 -0.71 -45.01 -5.56
C ASN A 313 -0.46 -46.39 -4.90
N SER A 314 -1.53 -47.12 -4.59
CA SER A 314 -1.43 -48.42 -3.89
C SER A 314 -0.55 -49.43 -4.62
N GLN A 315 -0.56 -49.45 -5.96
CA GLN A 315 0.25 -50.37 -6.76
C GLN A 315 1.73 -49.98 -6.70
N GLU A 316 2.03 -48.70 -6.91
CA GLU A 316 3.40 -48.15 -6.82
C GLU A 316 4.01 -48.35 -5.43
N ARG A 317 3.21 -48.18 -4.37
CA ARG A 317 3.64 -48.43 -2.99
C ARG A 317 4.02 -49.90 -2.76
N ILE A 318 3.26 -50.83 -3.33
CA ILE A 318 3.52 -52.27 -3.24
C ILE A 318 4.73 -52.67 -4.07
N ASP A 319 4.89 -52.11 -5.27
CA ASP A 319 6.02 -52.41 -6.13
C ASP A 319 7.33 -51.85 -5.56
N PHE A 320 7.30 -50.64 -4.98
CA PHE A 320 8.40 -50.08 -4.20
C PHE A 320 8.78 -51.00 -3.02
N SER A 321 7.77 -51.44 -2.26
CA SER A 321 7.95 -52.34 -1.12
C SER A 321 8.63 -53.66 -1.52
N LYS A 322 8.17 -54.30 -2.60
CA LYS A 322 8.79 -55.51 -3.16
C LYS A 322 10.23 -55.25 -3.61
N GLU A 323 10.47 -54.09 -4.23
CA GLU A 323 11.80 -53.73 -4.72
C GLU A 323 12.80 -53.54 -3.57
N VAL A 324 12.40 -52.86 -2.49
CA VAL A 324 13.22 -52.66 -1.30
C VAL A 324 13.62 -53.99 -0.67
N VAL A 325 12.65 -54.90 -0.47
CA VAL A 325 12.92 -56.25 0.06
C VAL A 325 13.83 -57.04 -0.87
N ARG A 326 13.56 -57.02 -2.19
CA ARG A 326 14.41 -57.70 -3.19
C ARG A 326 15.85 -57.20 -3.19
N LYS A 327 16.06 -55.89 -3.03
CA LYS A 327 17.38 -55.26 -2.97
C LYS A 327 18.04 -55.36 -1.60
N LYS A 328 17.37 -55.96 -0.60
CA LYS A 328 17.85 -56.06 0.79
C LYS A 328 18.27 -54.71 1.38
N GLN A 329 17.54 -53.65 1.03
CA GLN A 329 17.83 -52.33 1.58
C GLN A 329 17.32 -52.25 3.02
N VAL A 330 18.17 -51.76 3.92
CA VAL A 330 17.82 -51.55 5.32
C VAL A 330 16.94 -50.31 5.42
N ILE A 331 15.71 -50.46 5.87
CA ILE A 331 14.84 -49.34 6.23
C ILE A 331 15.06 -49.04 7.72
N PRO A 332 15.59 -47.86 8.07
CA PRO A 332 15.95 -47.52 9.44
C PRO A 332 14.76 -47.30 10.38
N ASP A 333 13.57 -47.00 9.85
CA ASP A 333 12.35 -46.80 10.65
C ASP A 333 11.12 -47.34 9.92
N LEU A 334 10.57 -48.47 10.40
CA LEU A 334 9.28 -48.99 9.94
C LEU A 334 8.15 -48.36 10.76
N SER A 335 7.77 -47.14 10.40
CA SER A 335 6.57 -46.49 10.95
C SER A 335 5.26 -46.92 10.24
N SER A 336 5.36 -47.77 9.21
CA SER A 336 4.23 -48.21 8.38
C SER A 336 3.90 -49.68 8.60
N TYR A 337 2.67 -49.96 9.04
CA TYR A 337 2.10 -51.32 9.13
C TYR A 337 1.68 -51.92 7.77
N VAL A 338 2.07 -51.29 6.65
CA VAL A 338 1.56 -51.64 5.32
C VAL A 338 2.75 -51.84 4.36
N GLY A 339 2.87 -53.08 3.85
CA GLY A 339 3.89 -53.47 2.86
C GLY A 339 4.64 -54.75 3.22
N TYR A 340 5.46 -55.24 2.29
CA TYR A 340 6.35 -56.40 2.45
C TYR A 340 7.52 -56.15 3.40
N GLU A 341 7.83 -54.91 3.73
CA GLU A 341 8.95 -54.58 4.62
C GLU A 341 8.65 -55.01 6.05
N ALA A 342 7.39 -54.89 6.49
CA ALA A 342 6.93 -55.37 7.79
C ALA A 342 6.90 -56.90 7.84
N ALA A 343 6.41 -57.56 6.77
CA ALA A 343 6.37 -59.02 6.68
C ALA A 343 7.75 -59.70 6.52
N TYR A 344 8.80 -58.93 6.20
CA TYR A 344 10.17 -59.42 6.12
C TYR A 344 10.92 -59.31 7.46
N ASN A 345 10.49 -58.38 8.34
CA ASN A 345 11.11 -58.13 9.64
C ASN A 345 10.41 -58.85 10.81
N ASP A 346 9.26 -59.47 10.56
CA ASP A 346 8.54 -60.38 11.46
C ASP A 346 8.99 -61.83 11.20
#